data_AF-A0A0H2VDS6-F1
#
_entry.id   AF-A0A0H2VDS6-F1
#
_cell.length_a   1.000
_cell.length_b   1.000
_cell.length_c   1.000
_cell.angle_alpha   90.00
_cell.angle_beta   90.00
_cell.angle_gamma   90.00
#
_symmetry.space_group_name_H-M   'P 1'
#
loop_
_entity.id
_entity.type
_entity.pdbx_description
1 polymer ?
#
loop_
_entity_poly.entity_id
_entity_poly.type
_entity_poly.pdbx_seq_one_letter_code
_entity_poly.pdbx_strand_id
1 'polypeptide(L)'
;MNDVNIGKDNSRHSFVFTGKGGEYFLICLVNFLLTIITLGIYGPWALIKCRRYIYQHVTLKGQPFSYKGTGGAIFVSMLLIVVVYLLSISCFAGQHFALGLFLFALLICGIPCMAVKSLQYQANMTSLNDIRFGFNCSMMRAWWGYARTACSVGVSFLVRTVSYCASDDIDRRLIL
;
A
#
# COMPACT_ATOMS: atom_id res chain seq x y z
N MET A 1 58.34 -1.75 11.75
CA MET A 1 56.98 -2.28 11.55
C MET A 1 56.02 -1.21 12.04
N ASN A 2 55.15 -0.69 11.17
CA ASN A 2 54.19 0.35 11.52
C ASN A 2 52.86 -0.33 11.86
N ASP A 3 52.46 -0.26 13.13
CA ASP A 3 51.14 -0.66 13.60
C ASP A 3 50.08 0.28 13.01
N VAL A 4 49.44 -0.17 11.93
CA VAL A 4 48.22 0.45 11.41
C VAL A 4 47.11 0.20 12.44
N ASN A 5 46.95 1.15 13.34
CA ASN A 5 45.81 1.23 14.23
C ASN A 5 44.57 1.51 13.36
N ILE A 6 43.87 0.45 12.96
CA ILE A 6 42.54 0.54 12.34
C ILE A 6 41.59 1.00 13.45
N GLY A 7 41.56 2.31 13.66
CA GLY A 7 40.51 3.00 14.38
C GLY A 7 39.20 2.59 13.74
N LYS A 8 38.47 1.74 14.45
CA LYS A 8 37.12 1.32 14.11
C LYS A 8 36.21 2.53 14.32
N ASP A 9 36.26 3.49 13.39
CA ASP A 9 35.23 4.52 13.22
C ASP A 9 33.94 3.78 12.85
N ASN A 10 33.25 3.30 13.87
CA ASN A 10 31.82 3.10 13.80
C ASN A 10 31.21 4.48 13.99
N SER A 11 31.27 5.33 12.97
CA SER A 11 30.45 6.53 12.92
C SER A 11 28.98 6.10 12.84
N ARG A 12 28.41 5.77 14.00
CA ARG A 12 26.98 5.52 14.19
C ARG A 12 26.30 6.84 13.89
N HIS A 13 25.91 7.03 12.65
CA HIS A 13 25.20 8.21 12.19
C HIS A 13 23.84 8.24 12.90
N SER A 14 23.73 9.14 13.88
CA SER A 14 22.52 9.29 14.68
C SER A 14 21.47 10.04 13.86
N PHE A 15 20.31 9.42 13.66
CA PHE A 15 19.13 10.08 13.13
C PHE A 15 18.61 11.04 14.21
N VAL A 16 18.63 12.34 13.94
CA VAL A 16 18.08 13.35 14.86
C VAL A 16 16.69 13.72 14.37
N PHE A 17 15.67 13.31 15.12
CA PHE A 17 14.28 13.70 14.86
C PHE A 17 13.93 14.90 15.74
N THR A 18 13.93 16.09 15.15
CA THR A 18 13.66 17.36 15.85
C THR A 18 12.17 17.74 15.84
N GLY A 19 11.29 16.81 15.45
CA GLY A 19 9.87 17.08 15.25
C GLY A 19 9.03 16.98 16.54
N LYS A 20 8.20 17.99 16.82
CA LYS A 20 7.14 17.89 17.83
C LYS A 20 5.98 17.04 17.28
N GLY A 21 5.76 15.86 17.87
CA GLY A 21 4.68 14.96 17.46
C GLY A 21 3.27 15.57 17.56
N GLY A 22 3.06 16.54 18.47
CA GLY A 22 1.76 17.19 18.68
C GLY A 22 1.31 18.09 17.52
N GLU A 23 2.22 18.87 16.92
CA GLU A 23 1.90 19.71 15.75
C GLU A 23 1.60 18.85 14.52
N TYR A 24 2.36 17.77 14.32
CA TYR A 24 2.10 16.76 13.30
C TYR A 24 0.71 16.13 13.47
N PHE A 25 0.35 15.75 14.69
CA PHE A 25 -0.93 15.12 14.98
C PHE A 25 -2.10 16.07 14.70
N LEU A 26 -2.01 17.35 15.09
CA LEU A 26 -3.02 18.35 14.79
C LEU A 26 -3.22 18.56 13.29
N ILE A 27 -2.13 18.69 12.52
CA ILE A 27 -2.21 18.83 11.06
C ILE A 27 -2.85 17.58 10.45
N CYS A 28 -2.46 16.38 10.87
CA CYS A 28 -3.04 15.13 10.40
C CYS A 28 -4.54 15.03 10.73
N LEU A 29 -4.90 15.35 11.97
CA LEU A 29 -6.27 15.27 12.48
C LEU A 29 -7.20 16.23 11.74
N VAL A 30 -6.78 17.47 11.51
CA VAL A 30 -7.58 18.47 10.76
C VAL A 30 -7.82 18.00 9.33
N ASN A 31 -6.78 17.50 8.64
CA ASN A 31 -6.95 16.99 7.28
C ASN A 31 -7.77 15.68 7.24
N PHE A 32 -7.70 14.86 8.29
CA PHE A 32 -8.53 13.66 8.44
C PHE A 32 -10.00 14.01 8.66
N LEU A 33 -10.29 15.02 9.49
CA LEU A 33 -11.64 15.54 9.67
C LEU A 33 -12.22 16.06 8.35
N LEU A 34 -11.41 16.80 7.58
CA LEU A 34 -11.78 17.27 6.25
C LEU A 34 -12.05 16.11 5.27
N THR A 35 -11.32 15.01 5.42
CA THR A 35 -11.53 13.78 4.64
C THR A 35 -12.89 13.16 4.96
N ILE A 36 -13.28 13.08 6.24
CA ILE A 36 -14.60 12.57 6.65
C ILE A 36 -15.72 13.45 6.10
N ILE A 37 -15.58 14.78 6.22
CA ILE A 37 -16.57 15.75 5.73
C ILE A 37 -16.74 15.66 4.20
N THR A 38 -15.67 15.36 3.47
CA THR A 38 -15.69 15.21 2.00
C THR A 38 -15.99 13.78 1.52
N LEU A 39 -16.59 12.92 2.36
CA LEU A 39 -16.92 11.52 2.04
C LEU A 39 -15.69 10.68 1.61
N GLY A 40 -14.50 11.03 2.08
CA GLY A 40 -13.26 10.32 1.78
C GLY A 40 -12.48 10.83 0.56
N ILE A 41 -13.03 11.78 -0.21
CA ILE A 41 -12.41 12.28 -1.45
C ILE A 41 -11.06 12.96 -1.15
N TYR A 42 -10.92 13.66 -0.02
CA TYR A 42 -9.69 14.38 0.32
C TYR A 42 -8.60 13.53 0.99
N GLY A 43 -8.86 12.24 1.25
CA GLY A 43 -7.96 11.33 1.97
C GLY A 43 -6.52 11.25 1.44
N PRO A 44 -6.28 11.07 0.13
CA PRO A 44 -4.92 10.96 -0.38
C PRO A 44 -4.14 12.28 -0.29
N TRP A 45 -4.82 13.43 -0.32
CA TRP A 45 -4.15 14.72 -0.10
C TRP A 45 -3.74 14.92 1.35
N ALA A 46 -4.60 14.50 2.30
CA ALA A 46 -4.30 14.49 3.73
C ALA A 46 -3.04 13.66 4.02
N LEU A 47 -2.98 12.43 3.49
CA LEU A 47 -1.86 11.51 3.69
C LEU A 47 -0.52 12.11 3.21
N ILE A 48 -0.53 12.84 2.10
CA ILE A 48 0.68 13.43 1.52
C ILE A 48 1.13 14.66 2.31
N LYS A 49 0.21 15.47 2.83
CA LYS A 49 0.58 16.56 3.74
C LYS A 49 1.24 16.03 5.00
N CYS A 50 0.71 14.96 5.59
CA CYS A 50 1.32 14.30 6.75
C CYS A 50 2.71 13.78 6.41
N ARG A 51 2.86 13.04 5.31
CA ARG A 51 4.18 12.53 4.88
C ARG A 51 5.17 13.67 4.65
N ARG A 52 4.75 14.76 3.99
CA ARG A 52 5.62 15.92 3.73
C ARG A 52 6.13 16.54 5.03
N TYR A 53 5.28 16.66 6.04
CA TYR A 53 5.68 17.18 7.36
C TYR A 53 6.74 16.29 8.01
N ILE A 54 6.58 14.96 7.98
CA ILE A 54 7.59 14.02 8.50
C ILE A 54 8.92 14.21 7.76
N TYR A 55 8.92 14.18 6.43
CA TYR A 55 10.15 14.29 5.64
C TYR A 55 10.88 15.63 5.82
N GLN A 56 10.16 16.73 6.10
CA GLN A 56 10.76 18.04 6.37
C GLN A 56 11.42 18.13 7.75
N HIS A 57 10.95 17.36 8.74
CA HIS A 57 11.49 17.37 10.11
C HIS A 57 12.42 16.18 10.42
N VAL A 58 12.61 15.27 9.46
CA VAL A 58 13.67 14.26 9.48
C VAL A 58 14.89 14.83 8.78
N THR A 59 15.92 15.20 9.54
CA THR A 59 17.21 15.64 9.01
C THR A 59 18.24 14.52 9.10
N LEU A 60 18.89 14.22 7.97
CA LEU A 60 20.09 13.39 7.94
C LEU A 60 21.26 14.30 7.64
N LYS A 61 22.28 14.33 8.52
CA LYS A 61 23.44 15.22 8.42
C LYS A 61 23.08 16.73 8.28
N GLY A 62 22.02 17.19 8.94
CA GLY A 62 21.63 18.61 8.92
C GLY A 62 20.97 19.09 7.62
N GLN A 63 20.70 18.20 6.67
CA GLN A 63 20.01 18.50 5.41
C GLN A 63 18.63 17.80 5.43
N PRO A 64 17.52 18.51 5.15
CA PRO A 64 16.20 17.91 5.08
C PRO A 64 16.02 17.11 3.79
N PHE A 65 15.24 16.04 3.84
CA PHE A 65 14.87 15.30 2.64
C PHE A 65 13.91 16.12 1.76
N SER A 66 14.25 16.30 0.49
CA SER A 66 13.36 16.97 -0.48
C SER A 66 12.40 15.95 -1.09
N TYR A 67 11.13 15.99 -0.69
CA TYR A 67 10.07 15.15 -1.26
C TYR A 67 9.09 15.99 -2.10
N LYS A 68 9.05 15.74 -3.41
CA LYS A 68 8.16 16.42 -4.36
C LYS A 68 6.98 15.56 -4.83
N GLY A 69 6.43 14.69 -3.98
CA GLY A 69 5.29 13.84 -4.37
C GLY A 69 4.01 14.64 -4.66
N THR A 70 3.38 14.39 -5.82
CA THR A 70 2.13 15.04 -6.25
C THR A 70 0.92 14.21 -5.82
N GLY A 71 -0.08 14.84 -5.18
CA GLY A 71 -1.24 14.13 -4.66
C GLY A 71 -2.22 13.55 -5.66
N GLY A 72 -2.29 14.14 -6.86
CA GLY A 72 -3.19 13.68 -7.91
C GLY A 72 -2.93 12.23 -8.36
N ALA A 73 -1.66 11.79 -8.42
CA ALA A 73 -1.33 10.45 -8.90
C ALA A 73 -1.86 9.35 -7.97
N ILE A 74 -1.77 9.57 -6.65
CA ILE A 74 -2.31 8.64 -5.64
C ILE A 74 -3.84 8.66 -5.67
N PHE A 75 -4.45 9.83 -5.83
CA PHE A 75 -5.91 9.96 -5.95
C PHE A 75 -6.49 9.18 -7.13
N VAL A 76 -5.87 9.26 -8.32
CA VAL A 76 -6.33 8.52 -9.51
C VAL A 76 -6.33 7.01 -9.25
N SER A 77 -5.27 6.48 -8.62
CA SER A 77 -5.20 5.05 -8.30
C SER A 77 -6.26 4.62 -7.28
N MET A 78 -6.50 5.43 -6.24
CA MET A 78 -7.51 5.16 -5.22
C MET A 78 -8.91 5.20 -5.82
N LEU A 79 -9.21 6.22 -6.64
CA LEU A 79 -10.50 6.38 -7.31
C LEU A 79 -10.79 5.18 -8.22
N LEU A 80 -9.81 4.73 -9.00
CA LEU A 80 -9.94 3.54 -9.84
C LEU A 80 -10.29 2.30 -9.00
N ILE A 81 -9.54 2.04 -7.91
CA ILE A 81 -9.78 0.88 -7.03
C ILE A 81 -11.18 0.93 -6.41
N VAL A 82 -11.60 2.10 -5.90
CA VAL A 82 -12.91 2.29 -5.28
C VAL A 82 -14.03 2.06 -6.30
N VAL A 83 -13.90 2.61 -7.52
CA VAL A 83 -14.90 2.44 -8.58
C VAL A 83 -15.03 0.96 -8.98
N VAL A 84 -13.91 0.26 -9.21
CA VAL A 84 -13.95 -1.17 -9.57
C VAL A 84 -14.55 -2.01 -8.44
N TYR A 85 -14.24 -1.69 -7.18
CA TYR A 85 -14.80 -2.38 -6.02
C TYR A 85 -16.32 -2.18 -5.91
N LEU A 86 -16.81 -0.94 -6.04
CA LEU A 86 -18.24 -0.65 -6.02
C LEU A 86 -18.98 -1.32 -7.18
N LEU A 87 -18.40 -1.32 -8.38
CA LEU A 87 -18.96 -2.04 -9.53
C LEU A 87 -19.02 -3.56 -9.27
N SER A 88 -17.97 -4.13 -8.66
CA SER A 88 -17.95 -5.55 -8.28
C SER A 88 -19.09 -5.90 -7.32
N ILE A 89 -19.38 -5.04 -6.34
CA ILE A 89 -20.51 -5.24 -5.40
C ILE A 89 -21.85 -5.12 -6.12
N SER A 90 -22.02 -4.08 -6.95
CA SER A 90 -23.27 -3.85 -7.69
C SER A 90 -23.60 -5.00 -8.66
N CYS A 91 -22.59 -5.58 -9.32
CA CYS A 91 -22.78 -6.76 -10.17
C CYS A 91 -23.16 -8.02 -9.38
N PHE A 92 -22.64 -8.16 -8.15
CA PHE A 92 -23.01 -9.25 -7.25
C PHE A 92 -24.49 -9.16 -6.85
N ALA A 93 -24.99 -7.95 -6.61
CA ALA A 93 -26.41 -7.70 -6.34
C ALA A 93 -27.30 -7.98 -7.56
N GLY A 94 -26.81 -7.72 -8.78
CA GLY A 94 -27.52 -7.97 -10.03
C GLY A 94 -27.54 -9.44 -10.50
N GLN A 95 -27.14 -10.41 -9.66
CA GLN A 95 -27.04 -11.84 -9.97
C GLN A 95 -26.09 -12.21 -11.14
N HIS A 96 -25.31 -11.26 -11.65
CA HIS A 96 -24.28 -11.50 -12.65
C HIS A 96 -22.95 -11.91 -11.98
N PHE A 97 -22.97 -13.11 -11.37
CA PHE A 97 -21.85 -13.63 -10.57
C PHE A 97 -20.52 -13.70 -11.34
N ALA A 98 -20.56 -14.10 -12.63
CA ALA A 98 -19.37 -14.20 -13.47
C ALA A 98 -18.68 -12.84 -13.70
N LEU A 99 -19.46 -11.77 -13.88
CA LEU A 99 -18.94 -10.42 -14.13
C LEU A 99 -18.36 -9.82 -12.85
N GLY A 100 -19.01 -10.05 -11.70
CA GLY A 100 -18.48 -9.66 -10.39
C GLY A 100 -17.14 -10.33 -10.08
N LEU A 101 -17.02 -11.66 -10.30
CA LEU A 101 -15.76 -12.38 -10.12
C LEU A 101 -14.65 -11.87 -11.05
N PHE A 102 -14.98 -11.57 -12.30
CA PHE A 102 -14.02 -11.04 -13.26
C PHE A 102 -13.45 -9.68 -12.83
N LEU A 103 -14.31 -8.75 -12.38
CA LEU A 103 -13.89 -7.44 -11.87
C LEU A 103 -13.05 -7.55 -10.60
N PHE A 104 -13.42 -8.46 -9.70
CA PHE A 104 -12.66 -8.71 -8.47
C PHE A 104 -11.27 -9.29 -8.76
N ALA A 105 -11.18 -10.24 -9.70
CA ALA A 105 -9.91 -10.80 -10.16
C ALA A 105 -9.02 -9.73 -10.83
N LEU A 106 -9.61 -8.82 -11.61
CA LEU A 106 -8.89 -7.70 -12.23
C LEU A 106 -8.32 -6.75 -11.17
N LEU A 107 -9.05 -6.48 -10.09
CA LEU A 107 -8.58 -5.67 -8.96
C LEU A 107 -7.36 -6.32 -8.29
N ILE A 108 -7.45 -7.62 -7.99
CA ILE A 108 -6.34 -8.42 -7.43
C ILE A 108 -5.12 -8.40 -8.37
N CYS A 109 -5.32 -8.56 -9.66
CA CYS A 109 -4.25 -8.52 -10.66
C CYS A 109 -3.60 -7.13 -10.81
N GLY A 110 -4.39 -6.06 -10.64
CA GLY A 110 -3.92 -4.67 -10.71
C GLY A 110 -3.05 -4.23 -9.53
N ILE A 111 -3.28 -4.79 -8.33
CA ILE A 111 -2.55 -4.44 -7.10
C ILE A 111 -1.02 -4.57 -7.24
N PRO A 112 -0.43 -5.68 -7.71
CA PRO A 112 1.03 -5.79 -7.83
C PRO A 112 1.60 -4.76 -8.82
N CYS A 113 0.88 -4.43 -9.89
CA CYS A 113 1.29 -3.39 -10.84
C CYS A 113 1.34 -2.01 -10.18
N MET A 114 0.26 -1.66 -9.47
CA MET A 114 0.15 -0.39 -8.75
C MET A 114 1.18 -0.29 -7.62
N ALA A 115 1.41 -1.37 -6.87
CA ALA A 115 2.40 -1.42 -5.80
C ALA A 115 3.81 -1.16 -6.34
N VAL A 116 4.24 -1.85 -7.41
CA VAL A 116 5.56 -1.63 -8.03
C VAL A 116 5.70 -0.20 -8.53
N LYS A 117 4.69 0.33 -9.24
CA LYS A 117 4.69 1.72 -9.73
C LYS A 117 4.72 2.74 -8.58
N SER A 118 3.98 2.50 -7.49
CA SER A 118 3.96 3.41 -6.34
C SER A 118 5.30 3.45 -5.60
N LEU A 119 6.00 2.31 -5.50
CA LEU A 119 7.33 2.22 -4.91
C LEU A 119 8.38 2.90 -5.80
N GLN A 120 8.33 2.65 -7.11
CA GLN A 120 9.19 3.34 -8.08
C GLN A 120 8.97 4.85 -8.08
N TYR A 121 7.71 5.29 -7.98
CA TYR A 121 7.37 6.70 -7.87
C TYR A 121 7.95 7.33 -6.61
N GLN A 122 7.79 6.67 -5.45
CA GLN A 122 8.36 7.17 -4.19
C GLN A 122 9.88 7.25 -4.23
N ALA A 123 10.56 6.20 -4.73
CA ALA A 123 12.02 6.17 -4.84
C ALA A 123 12.57 7.29 -5.74
N ASN A 124 11.97 7.48 -6.93
CA ASN A 124 12.40 8.51 -7.88
C ASN A 124 12.12 9.95 -7.42
N MET A 125 11.17 10.12 -6.49
CA MET A 125 10.81 11.42 -5.90
C MET A 125 11.56 11.74 -4.60
N THR A 126 12.28 10.78 -4.03
CA THR A 126 13.21 10.99 -2.91
C THR A 126 14.62 11.21 -3.43
N SER A 127 15.20 12.38 -3.15
CA SER A 127 16.63 12.63 -3.35
C SER A 127 17.31 12.88 -2.01
N LEU A 128 18.53 12.37 -1.89
CA LEU A 128 19.45 12.70 -0.79
C LEU A 128 20.72 13.27 -1.41
N ASN A 129 21.09 14.49 -1.02
CA ASN A 129 22.37 15.09 -1.40
C ASN A 129 22.61 15.07 -2.93
N ASP A 130 21.59 15.44 -3.71
CA ASP A 130 21.52 15.39 -5.19
C ASP A 130 21.58 13.98 -5.86
N ILE A 131 21.64 12.90 -5.07
CA ILE A 131 21.60 11.54 -5.59
C ILE A 131 20.13 11.04 -5.56
N ARG A 132 19.61 10.67 -6.73
CA ARG A 132 18.24 10.12 -6.87
C ARG A 132 18.26 8.61 -6.65
N PHE A 133 17.37 8.10 -5.82
CA PHE A 133 17.25 6.65 -5.63
C PHE A 133 16.43 6.02 -6.75
N GLY A 134 17.09 5.22 -7.60
CA GLY A 134 16.43 4.41 -8.63
C GLY A 134 16.24 2.97 -8.15
N PHE A 135 15.01 2.52 -7.97
CA PHE A 135 14.71 1.12 -7.66
C PHE A 135 14.10 0.41 -8.87
N ASN A 136 14.84 -0.53 -9.46
CA ASN A 136 14.37 -1.42 -10.51
C ASN A 136 13.71 -2.67 -9.89
N CYS A 137 12.49 -2.53 -9.39
CA CYS A 137 11.70 -3.70 -8.96
C CYS A 137 11.24 -4.51 -10.19
N SER A 138 11.59 -5.79 -10.23
CA SER A 138 11.12 -6.71 -11.27
C SER A 138 9.63 -7.01 -11.09
N MET A 139 8.82 -6.58 -12.05
CA MET A 139 7.37 -6.78 -12.11
C MET A 139 6.99 -8.27 -11.97
N MET A 140 7.80 -9.16 -12.54
CA MET A 140 7.53 -10.61 -12.56
C MET A 140 7.67 -11.26 -11.18
N ARG A 141 8.61 -10.80 -10.35
CA ARG A 141 8.77 -11.30 -8.97
C ARG A 141 7.62 -10.86 -8.07
N ALA A 142 7.11 -9.64 -8.24
CA ALA A 142 5.93 -9.15 -7.52
C ALA A 142 4.68 -9.98 -7.88
N TRP A 143 4.49 -10.26 -9.18
CA TRP A 143 3.43 -11.14 -9.65
C TRP A 143 3.52 -12.55 -9.08
N TRP A 144 4.72 -13.14 -9.02
CA TRP A 144 4.91 -14.49 -8.46
C TRP A 144 4.52 -14.58 -6.97
N GLY A 145 4.93 -13.59 -6.17
CA GLY A 145 4.55 -13.53 -4.75
C GLY A 145 3.04 -13.37 -4.59
N TYR A 146 2.43 -12.54 -5.41
CA TYR A 146 1.01 -12.25 -5.36
C TYR A 146 0.13 -13.41 -5.86
N ALA A 147 0.57 -14.11 -6.91
CA ALA A 147 -0.08 -15.31 -7.43
C ALA A 147 -0.09 -16.42 -6.38
N ARG A 148 1.00 -16.58 -5.61
CA ARG A 148 1.07 -17.54 -4.50
C ARG A 148 0.02 -17.25 -3.43
N THR A 149 -0.13 -15.98 -3.03
CA THR A 149 -1.13 -15.57 -2.03
C THR A 149 -2.57 -15.68 -2.55
N ALA A 150 -2.81 -15.36 -3.83
CA ALA A 150 -4.13 -15.51 -4.43
C ALA A 150 -4.54 -16.99 -4.51
N CYS A 151 -3.61 -17.87 -4.90
CA CYS A 151 -3.85 -19.30 -4.96
C CYS A 151 -4.15 -19.88 -3.57
N SER A 152 -3.41 -19.50 -2.52
CA SER A 152 -3.66 -20.01 -1.15
C SER A 152 -5.03 -19.62 -0.63
N VAL A 153 -5.49 -18.39 -0.90
CA VAL A 153 -6.81 -17.91 -0.49
C VAL A 153 -7.91 -18.64 -1.27
N GLY A 154 -7.73 -18.81 -2.59
CA GLY A 154 -8.67 -19.55 -3.43
C GLY A 154 -8.84 -21.01 -3.01
N VAL A 155 -7.75 -21.70 -2.70
CA VAL A 155 -7.77 -23.08 -2.19
C VAL A 155 -8.51 -23.15 -0.85
N SER A 156 -8.25 -22.21 0.06
CA SER A 156 -8.91 -22.16 1.37
C SER A 156 -10.42 -21.97 1.26
N PHE A 157 -10.85 -21.13 0.32
CA PHE A 157 -12.26 -20.90 0.05
C PHE A 157 -12.93 -22.14 -0.56
N LEU A 158 -12.28 -22.80 -1.53
CA LEU A 158 -12.78 -24.03 -2.14
C LEU A 158 -12.95 -25.17 -1.12
N VAL A 159 -11.93 -25.42 -0.29
CA VAL A 159 -12.01 -26.44 0.78
C VAL A 159 -13.20 -26.15 1.69
N ARG A 160 -13.39 -24.88 2.09
CA ARG A 160 -14.49 -24.47 2.96
C ARG A 160 -15.85 -24.68 2.28
N THR A 161 -15.99 -24.33 1.00
CA THR A 161 -17.25 -24.57 0.25
C THR A 161 -17.54 -26.05 0.06
N VAL A 162 -16.53 -26.88 -0.21
CA VAL A 162 -16.70 -28.33 -0.34
C VAL A 162 -17.07 -28.94 1.01
N SER A 163 -16.47 -28.50 2.12
CA SER A 163 -16.85 -28.94 3.46
C SER A 163 -18.28 -28.54 3.83
N TYR A 164 -18.73 -27.33 3.48
CA TYR A 164 -20.13 -26.92 3.68
C TYR A 164 -21.10 -27.78 2.86
N CYS A 165 -20.79 -28.03 1.59
CA CYS A 165 -21.62 -28.84 0.71
C CYS A 165 -21.66 -30.33 1.17
N ALA A 166 -20.52 -30.87 1.59
CA ALA A 166 -20.44 -32.24 2.13
C ALA A 166 -21.20 -32.39 3.45
N SER A 167 -21.21 -31.37 4.29
CA SER A 167 -21.99 -31.39 5.54
C SER A 167 -23.50 -31.36 5.27
N ASP A 168 -23.95 -30.60 4.27
CA ASP A 168 -25.37 -30.54 3.86
C ASP A 168 -25.84 -31.89 3.26
N ASP A 169 -25.01 -32.56 2.45
CA ASP A 169 -25.34 -33.90 1.90
C ASP A 169 -25.44 -34.98 3.00
N ILE A 170 -24.57 -34.92 4.02
CA ILE A 170 -24.60 -35.83 5.17
C ILE A 170 -25.86 -35.63 6.01
N ASP A 171 -26.22 -34.39 6.34
CA ASP A 171 -27.44 -34.08 7.10
C ASP A 171 -28.69 -34.51 6.32
N ARG A 172 -28.72 -34.31 5.00
CA ARG A 172 -29.85 -34.70 4.16
C ARG A 172 -30.02 -36.23 4.02
N ARG A 173 -28.94 -37.01 4.17
CA ARG A 173 -28.97 -38.49 4.16
C ARG A 173 -29.34 -39.13 5.50
N LEU A 174 -29.21 -38.42 6.62
CA LEU A 174 -29.56 -38.92 7.96
C LEU A 174 -31.05 -38.78 8.31
N ILE A 175 -31.80 -38.00 7.53
CA ILE A 175 -33.22 -37.69 7.75
C ILE A 175 -34.16 -38.62 6.93
N LEU A 176 -33.60 -39.44 6.02
CA LEU A 176 -34.30 -40.47 5.22
C LEU A 176 -34.04 -41.87 5.77
#